data_AF-A0A8T7HX94-F1
#
_entry.id   AF-A0A8T7HX94-F1
#
_cell.length_a   1.000
_cell.length_b   1.000
_cell.length_c   1.000
_cell.angle_alpha   90.00
_cell.angle_beta   90.00
_cell.angle_gamma   90.00
#
_symmetry.space_group_name_H-M   'P 1'
#
loop_
_entity.id
_entity.type
_entity.pdbx_description
1 polymer ?
#
loop_
_entity_poly.entity_id
_entity_poly.type
_entity_poly.pdbx_seq_one_letter_code
_entity_poly.pdbx_strand_id
1 'polypeptide(L)'
;MRRMLGMVTLIIGYGSLYPFNFDPMLASTTDWSTWFFDVSAATSRGDILGNVLLFFPLGFIAAYGWHDGERLHHRSWRLGVVLGACFFALLLQMLQVMLPTRIASMSDTWANIAGLLLGLIIYRVIASRTLAQYLNSDRVLVERVVPAFLLCCWLGYLWFPFIPSMRLDQFLYSFRPLSHWHLVTPFAVLDDWFSWSIFWWLLNRFLARPLKVYQQLLLIALIILVQAGLLRNILSLASLFAALLALVTLPLVTRMKEYSLALALLFWWSLKVWFPFNWVPDSSALSLIPFARFLTGSHWINSFIIFETLFFLGAIAYCLRFHPSVAQTDWRRLQVPVVATLWIALVEVGQIAFGERRIAASSSLLFALLFFSMERLKQSAESQLAQLSAKQS
;
A
#
# COMPACT_ATOMS: atom_id res chain seq x y z
N MET A 1 -1.81 20.55 -1.62
CA MET A 1 -2.67 19.76 -0.74
C MET A 1 -4.07 19.44 -1.28
N ARG A 2 -4.91 20.43 -1.59
CA ARG A 2 -6.34 20.22 -1.94
C ARG A 2 -6.58 19.13 -3.01
N ARG A 3 -5.71 19.07 -4.02
CA ARG A 3 -5.75 18.03 -5.07
C ARG A 3 -5.52 16.61 -4.52
N MET A 4 -4.58 16.42 -3.59
CA MET A 4 -4.32 15.10 -2.96
C MET A 4 -5.48 14.67 -2.08
N LEU A 5 -6.04 15.59 -1.28
CA LEU A 5 -7.23 15.34 -0.47
C LEU A 5 -8.41 14.92 -1.37
N GLY A 6 -8.66 15.66 -2.46
CA GLY A 6 -9.70 15.31 -3.43
C GLY A 6 -9.48 13.96 -4.09
N MET A 7 -8.25 13.65 -4.51
CA MET A 7 -7.89 12.34 -5.08
C MET A 7 -8.16 11.19 -4.09
N VAL A 8 -7.72 11.32 -2.83
CA VAL A 8 -7.97 10.29 -1.82
C VAL A 8 -9.46 10.13 -1.52
N THR A 9 -10.20 11.25 -1.42
CA THR A 9 -11.65 11.21 -1.24
C THR A 9 -12.34 10.49 -2.39
N LEU A 10 -11.93 10.75 -3.64
CA LEU A 10 -12.45 10.07 -4.82
C LEU A 10 -12.11 8.58 -4.84
N ILE A 11 -10.89 8.19 -4.47
CA ILE A 11 -10.47 6.78 -4.41
C ILE A 11 -11.28 6.03 -3.35
N ILE A 12 -11.47 6.62 -2.16
CA ILE A 12 -12.30 6.04 -1.09
C ILE A 12 -13.73 5.88 -1.59
N GLY A 13 -14.33 6.93 -2.15
CA GLY A 13 -15.70 6.87 -2.67
C GLY A 13 -15.86 5.84 -3.78
N TYR A 14 -14.91 5.76 -4.71
CA TYR A 14 -14.90 4.77 -5.78
C TYR A 14 -14.84 3.34 -5.23
N GLY A 15 -13.91 3.06 -4.31
CA GLY A 15 -13.74 1.73 -3.72
C GLY A 15 -14.92 1.29 -2.85
N SER A 16 -15.52 2.23 -2.11
CA SER A 16 -16.69 1.96 -1.26
C SER A 16 -17.98 1.71 -2.05
N LEU A 17 -18.16 2.40 -3.18
CA LEU A 17 -19.41 2.35 -3.95
C LEU A 17 -19.38 1.38 -5.14
N TYR A 18 -18.21 0.84 -5.49
CA TYR A 18 -18.10 -0.21 -6.50
C TYR A 18 -18.89 -1.47 -6.06
N PRO A 19 -19.66 -2.12 -6.96
CA PRO A 19 -19.71 -1.96 -8.42
C PRO A 19 -20.77 -1.00 -8.97
N PHE A 20 -21.30 -0.08 -8.16
CA PHE A 20 -22.31 0.91 -8.57
C PHE A 20 -23.66 0.33 -9.02
N ASN A 21 -23.99 -0.88 -8.57
CA ASN A 21 -25.27 -1.55 -8.86
C ASN A 21 -26.33 -1.22 -7.80
N PHE A 22 -26.66 0.07 -7.70
CA PHE A 22 -27.60 0.54 -6.68
C PHE A 22 -29.02 0.01 -6.94
N ASP A 23 -29.64 -0.55 -5.90
CA ASP A 23 -31.04 -0.91 -5.83
C ASP A 23 -31.76 -0.01 -4.82
N PRO A 24 -32.52 0.99 -5.28
CA PRO A 24 -33.27 1.89 -4.40
C PRO A 24 -34.33 1.18 -3.54
N MET A 25 -34.78 -0.02 -3.90
CA MET A 25 -35.75 -0.77 -3.10
C MET A 25 -35.17 -1.26 -1.76
N LEU A 26 -33.85 -1.41 -1.67
CA LEU A 26 -33.19 -1.74 -0.41
C LEU A 26 -33.29 -0.58 0.60
N ALA A 27 -33.16 0.65 0.12
CA ALA A 27 -33.29 1.84 0.96
C ALA A 27 -34.73 2.07 1.46
N SER A 28 -35.74 1.68 0.67
CA SER A 28 -37.15 1.83 1.07
C SER A 28 -37.62 0.79 2.08
N THR A 29 -36.95 -0.38 2.12
CA THR A 29 -37.23 -1.45 3.10
C THR A 29 -36.37 -1.37 4.35
N THR A 30 -35.34 -0.52 4.36
CA THR A 30 -34.47 -0.28 5.52
C THR A 30 -35.20 0.55 6.57
N ASP A 31 -35.30 0.03 7.79
CA ASP A 31 -35.68 0.84 8.94
C ASP A 31 -34.48 1.68 9.38
N TRP A 32 -34.50 2.94 8.94
CA TRP A 32 -33.44 3.89 9.23
C TRP A 32 -33.26 4.12 10.73
N SER A 33 -34.32 4.04 11.53
CA SER A 33 -34.22 4.28 12.97
C SER A 33 -33.36 3.21 13.63
N THR A 34 -33.63 1.93 13.34
CA THR A 34 -32.83 0.83 13.88
C THR A 34 -31.43 0.84 13.28
N TRP A 35 -31.26 1.08 11.98
CA TRP A 35 -29.93 1.15 11.36
C TRP A 35 -29.02 2.21 11.98
N PHE A 36 -29.54 3.41 12.28
CA PHE A 36 -28.76 4.49 12.89
C PHE A 36 -28.34 4.20 14.34
N PHE A 37 -29.12 3.42 15.09
CA PHE A 37 -28.86 3.14 16.51
C PHE A 37 -28.29 1.74 16.78
N ASP A 38 -28.29 0.84 15.80
CA ASP A 38 -27.72 -0.50 15.93
C ASP A 38 -26.20 -0.48 15.74
N VAL A 39 -25.49 -0.37 16.87
CA VAL A 39 -24.02 -0.50 16.94
C VAL A 39 -23.61 -1.97 17.12
N SER A 40 -24.56 -2.88 17.33
CA SER A 40 -24.32 -4.29 17.63
C SER A 40 -24.33 -5.20 16.40
N ALA A 41 -24.80 -4.71 15.24
CA ALA A 41 -24.68 -5.38 13.97
C ALA A 41 -23.24 -5.85 13.77
N ALA A 42 -23.04 -7.18 13.76
CA ALA A 42 -21.75 -7.81 13.95
C ALA A 42 -20.80 -7.53 12.78
N THR A 43 -20.03 -6.45 12.87
CA THR A 43 -18.91 -6.16 11.99
C THR A 43 -17.75 -7.08 12.38
N SER A 44 -17.18 -7.82 11.41
CA SER A 44 -16.01 -8.63 11.72
C SER A 44 -14.83 -7.73 12.11
N ARG A 45 -13.89 -8.25 12.90
CA ARG A 45 -12.67 -7.48 13.25
C ARG A 45 -11.90 -7.03 12.00
N GLY A 46 -11.96 -7.82 10.93
CA GLY A 46 -11.36 -7.49 9.64
C GLY A 46 -12.03 -6.31 8.97
N ASP A 47 -13.36 -6.22 9.02
CA ASP A 47 -14.12 -5.12 8.42
C ASP A 47 -13.87 -3.80 9.18
N ILE A 48 -13.81 -3.84 10.52
CA ILE A 48 -13.42 -2.67 11.33
C ILE A 48 -12.04 -2.18 10.92
N LEU A 49 -11.05 -3.08 10.86
CA LEU A 49 -9.69 -2.72 10.50
C LEU A 49 -9.59 -2.18 9.06
N GLY A 50 -10.32 -2.79 8.12
CA GLY A 50 -10.39 -2.35 6.73
C GLY A 50 -10.92 -0.92 6.61
N ASN A 51 -12.01 -0.60 7.32
CA ASN A 51 -12.61 0.74 7.34
C ASN A 51 -11.70 1.79 8.01
N VAL A 52 -11.05 1.43 9.12
CA VAL A 52 -10.02 2.29 9.76
C VAL A 52 -8.88 2.59 8.79
N LEU A 53 -8.33 1.57 8.13
CA LEU A 53 -7.22 1.73 7.19
C LEU A 53 -7.63 2.50 5.93
N LEU A 54 -8.87 2.38 5.48
CA LEU A 54 -9.40 3.10 4.32
C LEU A 54 -9.44 4.62 4.55
N PHE A 55 -9.87 5.06 5.73
CA PHE A 55 -10.00 6.49 6.07
C PHE A 55 -8.74 7.10 6.70
N PHE A 56 -7.81 6.28 7.18
CA PHE A 56 -6.54 6.75 7.75
C PHE A 56 -5.77 7.72 6.83
N PRO A 57 -5.56 7.44 5.53
CA PRO A 57 -4.86 8.36 4.61
C PRO A 57 -5.56 9.71 4.47
N LEU A 58 -6.90 9.73 4.50
CA LEU A 58 -7.67 10.97 4.40
C LEU A 58 -7.37 11.89 5.59
N GLY A 59 -7.35 11.33 6.80
CA GLY A 59 -6.98 12.04 8.02
C GLY A 59 -5.54 12.54 7.96
N PHE A 60 -4.60 11.68 7.61
CA PHE A 60 -3.19 12.05 7.53
C PHE A 60 -2.93 13.22 6.56
N ILE A 61 -3.49 13.17 5.35
CA ILE A 61 -3.32 14.22 4.33
C ILE A 61 -4.05 15.51 4.73
N ALA A 62 -5.23 15.40 5.33
CA ALA A 62 -5.93 16.56 5.88
C ALA A 62 -5.07 17.29 6.91
N ALA A 63 -4.43 16.54 7.82
CA ALA A 63 -3.55 17.10 8.83
C ALA A 63 -2.26 17.70 8.24
N TYR A 64 -1.65 17.02 7.26
CA TYR A 64 -0.49 17.54 6.54
C TYR A 64 -0.78 18.90 5.90
N GLY A 65 -1.98 19.07 5.35
CA GLY A 65 -2.44 20.34 4.80
C GLY A 65 -2.50 21.51 5.78
N TRP A 66 -2.52 21.25 7.08
CA TRP A 66 -2.63 22.28 8.10
C TRP A 66 -1.28 22.95 8.41
N HIS A 67 -0.16 22.33 8.03
CA HIS A 67 1.18 22.83 8.31
C HIS A 67 1.61 23.96 7.35
N ASP A 68 1.03 24.03 6.15
CA ASP A 68 1.49 24.87 5.03
C ASP A 68 0.95 26.32 4.96
N GLY A 69 0.40 26.92 6.03
CA GLY A 69 0.31 28.39 6.15
C GLY A 69 -1.05 29.05 6.45
N GLU A 70 -0.94 30.27 7.01
CA GLU A 70 -1.94 31.33 7.34
C GLU A 70 -2.81 31.23 8.60
N ARG A 71 -2.22 31.61 9.74
CA ARG A 71 -2.60 31.40 11.15
C ARG A 71 -4.00 31.83 11.65
N LEU A 72 -4.86 32.54 10.92
CA LEU A 72 -6.07 33.14 11.53
C LEU A 72 -7.42 32.65 10.99
N HIS A 73 -7.50 32.04 9.80
CA HIS A 73 -8.74 31.44 9.25
C HIS A 73 -8.86 29.92 9.53
N HIS A 74 -7.96 29.36 10.34
CA HIS A 74 -7.69 27.91 10.39
C HIS A 74 -8.69 27.05 11.17
N ARG A 75 -9.31 27.55 12.25
CA ARG A 75 -10.10 26.67 13.13
C ARG A 75 -11.39 26.22 12.44
N SER A 76 -12.10 27.15 11.81
CA SER A 76 -13.34 26.91 11.08
C SER A 76 -13.10 26.01 9.86
N TRP A 77 -12.02 26.24 9.11
CA TRP A 77 -11.63 25.37 8.00
C TRP A 77 -11.27 23.95 8.45
N ARG A 78 -10.43 23.81 9.50
CA ARG A 78 -10.06 22.49 10.05
C ARG A 78 -11.29 21.74 10.54
N LEU A 79 -12.18 22.42 11.25
CA LEU A 79 -13.46 21.86 11.69
C LEU A 79 -14.30 21.46 10.48
N GLY A 80 -14.40 22.30 9.46
CA GLY A 80 -15.10 22.01 8.21
C GLY A 80 -14.55 20.78 7.47
N VAL A 81 -13.23 20.59 7.42
CA VAL A 81 -12.61 19.40 6.81
C VAL A 81 -12.92 18.13 7.62
N VAL A 82 -12.82 18.19 8.96
CA VAL A 82 -13.14 17.03 9.81
C VAL A 82 -14.63 16.69 9.74
N LEU A 83 -15.50 17.68 9.89
CA LEU A 83 -16.95 17.50 9.77
C LEU A 83 -17.34 17.01 8.38
N GLY A 84 -16.74 17.56 7.33
CA GLY A 84 -16.95 17.13 5.95
C GLY A 84 -16.50 15.68 5.72
N ALA A 85 -15.38 15.26 6.31
CA ALA A 85 -14.92 13.88 6.21
C ALA A 85 -15.79 12.90 7.03
N CYS A 86 -16.27 13.30 8.21
CA CYS A 86 -17.25 12.52 8.96
C CYS A 86 -18.59 12.40 8.21
N PHE A 87 -19.06 13.50 7.62
CA PHE A 87 -20.25 13.50 6.77
C PHE A 87 -20.05 12.61 5.54
N PHE A 88 -18.88 12.65 4.92
CA PHE A 88 -18.53 11.78 3.81
C PHE A 88 -18.53 10.29 4.21
N ALA A 89 -17.98 9.95 5.39
CA ALA A 89 -18.04 8.58 5.92
C ALA A 89 -19.49 8.09 6.10
N LEU A 90 -20.35 8.94 6.67
CA LEU A 90 -21.76 8.62 6.85
C LEU A 90 -22.50 8.49 5.51
N LEU A 91 -22.29 9.42 4.59
CA LEU A 91 -22.89 9.42 3.26
C LEU A 91 -22.54 8.14 2.50
N LEU A 92 -21.29 7.67 2.58
CA LEU A 92 -20.89 6.41 1.96
C LEU A 92 -21.68 5.24 2.53
N GLN A 93 -21.84 5.14 3.85
CA GLN A 93 -22.59 4.05 4.45
C GLN A 93 -24.08 4.08 4.09
N MET A 94 -24.69 5.28 4.05
CA MET A 94 -26.07 5.44 3.58
C MET A 94 -26.23 5.01 2.12
N LEU A 95 -25.27 5.33 1.24
CA LEU A 95 -25.29 4.88 -0.14
C LEU A 95 -25.04 3.37 -0.27
N GLN A 96 -24.24 2.78 0.62
CA GLN A 96 -23.95 1.35 0.63
C GLN A 96 -25.16 0.50 1.05
N VAL A 97 -26.16 1.06 1.75
CA VAL A 97 -27.46 0.39 2.00
C VAL A 97 -28.15 0.01 0.68
N MET A 98 -27.98 0.83 -0.36
CA MET A 98 -28.53 0.56 -1.69
C MET A 98 -27.69 -0.45 -2.50
N LEU A 99 -26.60 -1.02 -1.96
CA LEU A 99 -25.78 -1.99 -2.68
C LEU A 99 -26.12 -3.42 -2.23
N PRO A 100 -26.70 -4.27 -3.11
CA PRO A 100 -27.12 -5.62 -2.74
C PRO A 100 -25.99 -6.55 -2.24
N THR A 101 -24.75 -6.22 -2.61
CA THR A 101 -23.56 -7.02 -2.31
C THR A 101 -22.86 -6.59 -1.02
N ARG A 102 -23.39 -5.59 -0.31
CA ARG A 102 -22.78 -5.01 0.90
C ARG A 102 -23.74 -5.08 2.06
N ILE A 103 -23.18 -5.37 3.24
CA ILE A 103 -23.87 -5.21 4.51
C ILE A 103 -23.37 -3.89 5.07
N ALA A 104 -24.13 -2.81 4.86
CA ALA A 104 -23.79 -1.50 5.39
C ALA A 104 -24.20 -1.41 6.86
N SER A 105 -23.29 -0.95 7.72
CA SER A 105 -23.55 -0.84 9.15
C SER A 105 -23.12 0.52 9.70
N MET A 106 -23.79 0.98 10.76
CA MET A 106 -23.41 2.23 11.42
C MET A 106 -22.06 2.10 12.16
N SER A 107 -21.70 0.91 12.63
CA SER A 107 -20.38 0.58 13.16
C SER A 107 -19.25 0.84 12.15
N ASP A 108 -19.49 0.62 10.85
CA ASP A 108 -18.52 0.94 9.81
C ASP A 108 -18.30 2.45 9.65
N THR A 109 -19.35 3.28 9.86
CA THR A 109 -19.20 4.74 9.92
C THR A 109 -18.25 5.13 11.05
N TRP A 110 -18.41 4.53 12.23
CA TRP A 110 -17.53 4.78 13.38
C TRP A 110 -16.10 4.32 13.12
N ALA A 111 -15.90 3.17 12.47
CA ALA A 111 -14.58 2.69 12.07
C ALA A 111 -13.90 3.65 11.08
N ASN A 112 -14.64 4.16 10.08
CA ASN A 112 -14.15 5.19 9.15
C ASN A 112 -13.74 6.48 9.89
N ILE A 113 -14.55 6.95 10.83
CA ILE A 113 -14.24 8.13 11.65
C ILE A 113 -13.00 7.87 12.53
N ALA A 114 -12.88 6.68 13.12
CA ALA A 114 -11.71 6.29 13.90
C ALA A 114 -10.44 6.30 13.04
N GLY A 115 -10.51 5.79 11.81
CA GLY A 115 -9.43 5.88 10.81
C GLY A 115 -9.01 7.31 10.53
N LEU A 116 -9.98 8.19 10.23
CA LEU A 116 -9.75 9.62 10.02
C LEU A 116 -9.02 10.25 11.22
N LEU A 117 -9.50 10.03 12.44
CA LEU A 117 -8.91 10.57 13.66
C LEU A 117 -7.50 10.03 13.91
N LEU A 118 -7.28 8.73 13.68
CA LEU A 118 -5.96 8.12 13.81
C LEU A 118 -4.96 8.75 12.84
N GLY A 119 -5.36 8.99 11.59
CA GLY A 119 -4.55 9.69 10.59
C GLY A 119 -4.13 11.09 11.05
N LEU A 120 -5.08 11.86 11.62
CA LEU A 120 -4.83 13.19 12.18
C LEU A 120 -3.83 13.14 13.35
N ILE A 121 -4.01 12.18 14.27
CA ILE A 121 -3.18 12.04 15.46
C ILE A 121 -1.76 11.63 15.06
N ILE A 122 -1.60 10.61 14.22
CA ILE A 122 -0.28 10.13 13.78
C ILE A 122 0.48 11.25 13.08
N TYR A 123 -0.17 12.01 12.19
CA TYR A 123 0.49 13.16 11.59
C TYR A 123 0.98 14.17 12.63
N ARG A 124 0.16 14.51 13.64
CA ARG A 124 0.57 15.44 14.70
C ARG A 124 1.73 14.93 15.55
N VAL A 125 1.76 13.64 15.84
CA VAL A 125 2.89 13.01 16.55
C VAL A 125 4.15 13.11 15.69
N ILE A 126 4.04 12.85 14.39
CA ILE A 126 5.17 12.94 13.46
C ILE A 126 5.65 14.37 13.27
N ALA A 127 4.72 15.33 13.16
CA ALA A 127 4.99 16.75 13.01
C ALA A 127 5.34 17.44 14.35
N SER A 128 5.38 16.70 15.47
CA SER A 128 5.81 17.26 16.76
C SER A 128 7.27 17.71 16.67
N ARG A 129 7.64 18.80 17.35
CA ARG A 129 8.98 19.42 17.24
C ARG A 129 10.12 18.43 17.45
N THR A 130 9.95 17.45 18.34
CA THR A 130 10.97 16.43 18.65
C THR A 130 11.22 15.47 17.49
N LEU A 131 10.17 14.95 16.85
CA LEU A 131 10.34 14.06 15.70
C LEU A 131 10.62 14.84 14.41
N ALA A 132 10.01 16.02 14.26
CA ALA A 132 10.30 16.95 13.18
C ALA A 132 11.78 17.35 13.18
N GLN A 133 12.40 17.65 14.33
CA GLN A 133 13.84 17.93 14.42
C GLN A 133 14.72 16.73 13.99
N TYR A 134 14.27 15.50 14.24
CA TYR A 134 14.96 14.28 13.79
C TYR A 134 14.76 13.97 12.30
N LEU A 135 13.64 14.43 11.73
CA LEU A 135 13.25 14.30 10.33
C LEU A 135 13.61 15.55 9.48
N ASN A 136 14.12 16.63 10.11
CA ASN A 136 14.30 17.99 9.56
C ASN A 136 15.49 18.14 8.59
N SER A 137 15.51 17.30 7.58
CA SER A 137 16.06 17.72 6.29
C SER A 137 14.99 17.36 5.29
N ASP A 138 14.47 18.31 4.50
CA ASP A 138 13.39 17.98 3.55
C ASP A 138 13.82 16.90 2.52
N ARG A 139 15.13 16.65 2.39
CA ARG A 139 15.72 15.47 1.72
C ARG A 139 15.34 14.12 2.38
N VAL A 140 15.24 14.08 3.70
CA VAL A 140 14.90 12.91 4.53
C VAL A 140 13.47 12.42 4.27
N LEU A 141 12.53 13.30 3.89
CA LEU A 141 11.15 12.87 3.68
C LEU A 141 11.06 11.89 2.51
N VAL A 142 11.56 12.23 1.32
CA VAL A 142 11.48 11.34 0.15
C VAL A 142 12.45 10.17 0.25
N GLU A 143 13.63 10.41 0.83
CA GLU A 143 14.66 9.38 0.98
C GLU A 143 14.34 8.36 2.06
N ARG A 144 13.56 8.69 3.10
CA ARG A 144 13.19 7.75 4.18
C ARG A 144 11.70 7.40 4.25
N VAL A 145 10.77 8.31 3.97
CA VAL A 145 9.33 8.00 4.04
C VAL A 145 8.93 7.01 2.96
N VAL A 146 9.46 7.15 1.74
CA VAL A 146 9.10 6.20 0.68
C VAL A 146 9.64 4.80 0.99
N PRO A 147 10.92 4.61 1.37
CA PRO A 147 11.38 3.29 1.83
C PRO A 147 10.59 2.78 3.04
N ALA A 148 10.29 3.62 4.04
CA ALA A 148 9.48 3.20 5.19
C ALA A 148 8.10 2.71 4.77
N PHE A 149 7.41 3.43 3.88
CA PHE A 149 6.12 3.03 3.35
C PHE A 149 6.20 1.68 2.62
N LEU A 150 7.22 1.47 1.79
CA LEU A 150 7.42 0.21 1.07
C LEU A 150 7.76 -0.93 2.04
N LEU A 151 8.60 -0.69 3.05
CA LEU A 151 8.87 -1.66 4.11
C LEU A 151 7.58 -2.03 4.86
N CYS A 152 6.72 -1.06 5.17
CA CYS A 152 5.40 -1.30 5.75
C CYS A 152 4.49 -2.08 4.80
N CYS A 153 4.56 -1.87 3.49
CA CYS A 153 3.79 -2.67 2.52
C CYS A 153 4.25 -4.13 2.52
N TRP A 154 5.56 -4.38 2.54
CA TRP A 154 6.08 -5.75 2.64
C TRP A 154 5.69 -6.44 3.95
N LEU A 155 5.88 -5.76 5.09
CA LEU A 155 5.43 -6.27 6.38
C LEU A 155 3.90 -6.44 6.41
N GLY A 156 3.18 -5.55 5.73
CA GLY A 156 1.73 -5.62 5.57
C GLY A 156 1.30 -6.88 4.82
N TYR A 157 2.01 -7.25 3.76
CA TYR A 157 1.82 -8.50 3.06
C TYR A 157 2.12 -9.72 3.95
N LEU A 158 3.27 -9.73 4.64
CA LEU A 158 3.67 -10.84 5.52
C LEU A 158 2.75 -11.03 6.73
N TRP A 159 2.24 -9.94 7.29
CA TRP A 159 1.46 -9.93 8.54
C TRP A 159 -0.05 -9.81 8.31
N PHE A 160 -0.52 -9.75 7.08
CA PHE A 160 -1.96 -9.85 6.83
C PHE A 160 -2.48 -11.18 7.43
N PRO A 161 -3.60 -11.19 8.20
CA PRO A 161 -4.64 -10.17 8.35
C PRO A 161 -4.52 -9.22 9.56
N PHE A 162 -3.36 -9.13 10.21
CA PHE A 162 -3.12 -8.32 11.42
C PHE A 162 -4.00 -8.69 12.64
N ILE A 163 -4.51 -9.93 12.69
CA ILE A 163 -5.31 -10.43 13.80
C ILE A 163 -4.39 -11.22 14.74
N PRO A 164 -3.93 -10.66 15.86
CA PRO A 164 -3.09 -11.39 16.80
C PRO A 164 -3.89 -12.53 17.44
N SER A 165 -3.24 -13.69 17.56
CA SER A 165 -3.72 -14.86 18.27
C SER A 165 -2.66 -15.23 19.32
N MET A 166 -2.96 -14.96 20.58
CA MET A 166 -2.07 -15.32 21.71
C MET A 166 -2.17 -16.80 22.09
N ARG A 167 -2.74 -17.65 21.22
CA ARG A 167 -2.94 -19.06 21.51
C ARG A 167 -1.76 -19.88 20.97
N LEU A 168 -1.24 -20.78 21.81
CA LEU A 168 -0.09 -21.63 21.47
C LEU A 168 -0.36 -22.55 20.27
N ASP A 169 -1.61 -22.98 20.09
CA ASP A 169 -2.02 -23.81 18.95
C ASP A 169 -1.86 -23.08 17.61
N GLN A 170 -2.09 -21.77 17.55
CA GLN A 170 -1.81 -20.95 16.36
C GLN A 170 -0.30 -20.95 16.05
N PHE A 171 0.55 -20.73 17.05
CA PHE A 171 2.00 -20.75 16.84
C PHE A 171 2.43 -22.11 16.27
N LEU A 172 2.06 -23.21 16.91
CA LEU A 172 2.39 -24.56 16.44
C LEU A 172 1.85 -24.82 15.03
N TYR A 173 0.65 -24.35 14.73
CA TYR A 173 0.06 -24.46 13.39
C TYR A 173 0.87 -23.73 12.32
N SER A 174 1.33 -22.50 12.60
CA SER A 174 2.13 -21.70 11.66
C SER A 174 3.46 -22.36 11.26
N PHE A 175 4.06 -23.16 12.14
CA PHE A 175 5.30 -23.88 11.87
C PHE A 175 5.11 -25.23 11.15
N ARG A 176 3.89 -25.80 11.09
CA ARG A 176 3.65 -27.13 10.48
C ARG A 176 4.15 -27.21 9.03
N PRO A 177 3.99 -26.19 8.17
CA PRO A 177 4.40 -26.34 6.77
C PRO A 177 5.92 -26.36 6.56
N LEU A 178 6.72 -26.02 7.58
CA LEU A 178 8.17 -26.14 7.50
C LEU A 178 8.65 -27.60 7.38
N SER A 179 7.84 -28.58 7.79
CA SER A 179 8.17 -30.00 7.58
C SER A 179 7.91 -30.47 6.13
N HIS A 180 7.17 -29.70 5.34
CA HIS A 180 6.74 -30.06 3.99
C HIS A 180 7.73 -29.54 2.94
N TRP A 181 8.98 -30.00 3.02
CA TRP A 181 10.08 -29.55 2.14
C TRP A 181 9.79 -29.73 0.64
N HIS A 182 8.96 -30.71 0.28
CA HIS A 182 8.56 -31.00 -1.11
C HIS A 182 7.66 -29.91 -1.73
N LEU A 183 7.09 -29.00 -0.93
CA LEU A 183 6.30 -27.86 -1.41
C LEU A 183 7.17 -26.66 -1.80
N VAL A 184 8.48 -26.70 -1.53
CA VAL A 184 9.40 -25.63 -1.91
C VAL A 184 9.67 -25.70 -3.42
N THR A 185 9.23 -24.69 -4.14
CA THR A 185 9.52 -24.54 -5.57
C THR A 185 10.62 -23.48 -5.78
N PRO A 186 11.49 -23.63 -6.80
CA PRO A 186 12.47 -22.61 -7.14
C PRO A 186 11.83 -21.24 -7.42
N PHE A 187 10.63 -21.24 -8.02
CA PHE A 187 9.88 -20.01 -8.30
C PHE A 187 9.49 -19.27 -7.03
N ALA A 188 8.94 -19.98 -6.03
CA ALA A 188 8.58 -19.38 -4.75
C ALA A 188 9.81 -18.85 -3.99
N VAL A 189 10.92 -19.59 -3.99
CA VAL A 189 12.19 -19.12 -3.38
C VAL A 189 12.70 -17.87 -4.08
N LEU A 190 12.67 -17.82 -5.42
CA LEU A 190 13.08 -16.64 -6.17
C LEU A 190 12.19 -15.43 -5.90
N ASP A 191 10.87 -15.63 -5.83
CA ASP A 191 9.92 -14.56 -5.54
C ASP A 191 10.15 -13.92 -4.17
N ASP A 192 10.26 -14.77 -3.15
CA ASP A 192 10.57 -14.33 -1.80
C ASP A 192 11.98 -13.73 -1.73
N TRP A 193 12.93 -14.23 -2.54
CA TRP A 193 14.30 -13.71 -2.55
C TRP A 193 14.37 -12.30 -3.11
N PHE A 194 13.66 -12.01 -4.20
CA PHE A 194 13.53 -10.64 -4.71
C PHE A 194 12.90 -9.74 -3.64
N SER A 195 11.85 -10.21 -2.97
CA SER A 195 11.15 -9.44 -1.96
C SER A 195 12.04 -9.11 -0.76
N TRP A 196 12.71 -10.10 -0.19
CA TRP A 196 13.64 -9.92 0.92
C TRP A 196 14.88 -9.11 0.52
N SER A 197 15.39 -9.27 -0.69
CA SER A 197 16.54 -8.48 -1.18
C SER A 197 16.20 -7.00 -1.28
N ILE A 198 15.01 -6.66 -1.79
CA ILE A 198 14.52 -5.28 -1.82
C ILE A 198 14.21 -4.77 -0.41
N PHE A 199 13.64 -5.59 0.46
CA PHE A 199 13.41 -5.22 1.85
C PHE A 199 14.72 -4.79 2.53
N TRP A 200 15.78 -5.59 2.44
CA TRP A 200 17.09 -5.22 3.01
C TRP A 200 17.71 -3.99 2.37
N TRP A 201 17.59 -3.87 1.04
CA TRP A 201 18.09 -2.71 0.32
C TRP A 201 17.38 -1.42 0.74
N LEU A 202 16.04 -1.45 0.88
CA LEU A 202 15.24 -0.33 1.38
C LEU A 202 15.54 -0.03 2.86
N LEU A 203 15.70 -1.06 3.69
CA LEU A 203 16.02 -0.90 5.10
C LEU A 203 17.36 -0.20 5.30
N ASN A 204 18.38 -0.55 4.50
CA ASN A 204 19.68 0.12 4.52
C ASN A 204 19.61 1.59 4.09
N ARG A 205 18.60 1.98 3.29
CA ARG A 205 18.35 3.39 2.94
C ARG A 205 17.55 4.13 4.01
N PHE A 206 16.63 3.43 4.66
CA PHE A 206 15.84 3.98 5.75
C PHE A 206 16.70 4.25 6.99
N LEU A 207 17.58 3.31 7.33
CA LEU A 207 18.46 3.41 8.49
C LEU A 207 19.68 4.28 8.21
N ALA A 208 20.09 5.09 9.18
CA ALA A 208 21.30 5.92 9.07
C ALA A 208 22.60 5.09 9.09
N ARG A 209 22.56 3.87 9.63
CA ARG A 209 23.67 2.94 9.69
C ARG A 209 23.17 1.54 9.34
N PRO A 210 23.92 0.76 8.54
CA PRO A 210 23.53 -0.61 8.21
C PRO A 210 23.53 -1.47 9.48
N LEU A 211 22.57 -2.39 9.54
CA LEU A 211 22.49 -3.37 10.62
C LEU A 211 23.64 -4.38 10.50
N LYS A 212 24.17 -4.81 11.65
CA LYS A 212 25.11 -5.93 11.71
C LYS A 212 24.38 -7.24 11.42
N VAL A 213 25.08 -8.27 10.95
CA VAL A 213 24.48 -9.57 10.57
C VAL A 213 23.62 -10.18 11.69
N TYR A 214 24.06 -10.15 12.95
CA TYR A 214 23.25 -10.67 14.06
C TYR A 214 21.96 -9.87 14.29
N GLN A 215 21.95 -8.57 14.03
CA GLN A 215 20.75 -7.72 14.12
C GLN A 215 19.80 -8.01 12.96
N GLN A 216 20.34 -8.29 11.77
CA GLN A 216 19.55 -8.71 10.62
C GLN A 216 18.88 -10.06 10.90
N LEU A 217 19.62 -11.05 11.41
CA LEU A 217 19.07 -12.34 11.81
C LEU A 217 18.01 -12.21 12.91
N LEU A 218 18.26 -11.38 13.93
CA LEU A 218 17.28 -11.09 14.98
C LEU A 218 16.01 -10.46 14.41
N LEU A 219 16.13 -9.54 13.43
CA LEU A 219 14.99 -8.93 12.78
C LEU A 219 14.17 -9.94 11.95
N ILE A 220 14.83 -10.85 11.21
CA ILE A 220 14.15 -11.96 10.53
C ILE A 220 13.38 -12.80 11.56
N ALA A 221 14.04 -13.20 12.65
CA ALA A 221 13.43 -14.00 13.70
C ALA A 221 12.22 -13.29 14.32
N LEU A 222 12.31 -11.98 14.55
CA LEU A 222 11.19 -11.17 15.07
C LEU A 222 10.03 -11.11 14.07
N ILE A 223 10.30 -10.87 12.78
CA ILE A 223 9.26 -10.82 11.74
C ILE A 223 8.54 -12.17 11.65
N ILE A 224 9.27 -13.28 11.68
CA ILE A 224 8.73 -14.64 11.67
C ILE A 224 7.92 -14.93 12.94
N LEU A 225 8.41 -14.50 14.10
CA LEU A 225 7.71 -14.69 15.37
C LEU A 225 6.39 -13.94 15.40
N VAL A 226 6.38 -12.69 14.94
CA VAL A 226 5.16 -11.90 14.78
C VAL A 226 4.22 -12.60 13.79
N GLN A 227 4.75 -13.04 12.65
CA GLN A 227 3.98 -13.77 11.64
C GLN A 227 3.31 -15.03 12.22
N ALA A 228 4.04 -15.83 12.99
CA ALA A 228 3.51 -17.04 13.64
C ALA A 228 2.42 -16.76 14.70
N GLY A 229 2.44 -15.58 15.31
CA GLY A 229 1.44 -15.13 16.27
C GLY A 229 0.15 -14.61 15.64
N LEU A 230 0.07 -14.50 14.31
CA LEU A 230 -1.10 -13.96 13.61
C LEU A 230 -2.03 -15.08 13.15
N LEU A 231 -3.32 -14.88 13.35
CA LEU A 231 -4.36 -15.87 13.07
C LEU A 231 -4.31 -16.34 11.61
N ARG A 232 -4.28 -17.67 11.41
CA ARG A 232 -4.22 -18.33 10.08
C ARG A 232 -3.02 -17.96 9.23
N ASN A 233 -2.01 -17.30 9.79
CA ASN A 233 -0.78 -17.03 9.06
C ASN A 233 0.12 -18.28 9.12
N ILE A 234 0.73 -18.60 7.99
CA ILE A 234 1.50 -19.82 7.79
C ILE A 234 2.91 -19.44 7.36
N LEU A 235 3.91 -20.08 7.96
CA LEU A 235 5.30 -19.88 7.56
C LEU A 235 5.62 -20.74 6.34
N SER A 236 6.22 -20.10 5.34
CA SER A 236 6.74 -20.77 4.15
C SER A 236 8.23 -21.09 4.33
N LEU A 237 8.60 -22.36 4.11
CA LEU A 237 10.00 -22.76 4.10
C LEU A 237 10.78 -22.06 2.97
N ALA A 238 10.11 -21.81 1.83
CA ALA A 238 10.70 -21.05 0.73
C ALA A 238 11.06 -19.61 1.15
N SER A 239 10.18 -18.96 1.92
CA SER A 239 10.40 -17.59 2.41
C SER A 239 11.55 -17.53 3.42
N LEU A 240 11.68 -18.54 4.29
CA LEU A 240 12.82 -18.63 5.22
C LEU A 240 14.15 -18.78 4.47
N PHE A 241 14.22 -19.69 3.49
CA PHE A 241 15.42 -19.85 2.67
C PHE A 241 15.74 -18.59 1.89
N ALA A 242 14.73 -17.96 1.29
CA ALA A 242 14.87 -16.71 0.57
C ALA A 242 15.36 -15.56 1.46
N ALA A 243 14.86 -15.44 2.69
CA ALA A 243 15.29 -14.42 3.65
C ALA A 243 16.78 -14.56 3.99
N LEU A 244 17.25 -15.79 4.22
CA LEU A 244 18.66 -16.08 4.47
C LEU A 244 19.52 -15.89 3.21
N LEU A 245 19.05 -16.35 2.05
CA LEU A 245 19.72 -16.17 0.78
C LEU A 245 19.88 -14.67 0.44
N ALA A 246 18.85 -13.86 0.72
CA ALA A 246 18.89 -12.42 0.52
C ALA A 246 19.96 -11.74 1.38
N LEU A 247 20.22 -12.22 2.61
CA LEU A 247 21.33 -11.73 3.43
C LEU A 247 22.69 -12.05 2.81
N VAL A 248 22.87 -13.27 2.31
CA VAL A 248 24.10 -13.70 1.64
C VAL A 248 24.36 -12.88 0.37
N THR A 249 23.31 -12.60 -0.41
CA THR A 249 23.40 -11.82 -1.66
C THR A 249 23.34 -10.30 -1.44
N LEU A 250 23.11 -9.83 -0.21
CA LEU A 250 22.94 -8.40 0.08
C LEU A 250 24.12 -7.52 -0.39
N PRO A 251 25.40 -7.92 -0.24
CA PRO A 251 26.52 -7.14 -0.76
C PRO A 251 26.48 -6.97 -2.28
N LEU A 252 25.95 -7.96 -3.01
CA LEU A 252 25.78 -7.86 -4.46
C LEU A 252 24.67 -6.87 -4.80
N VAL A 253 23.50 -7.02 -4.18
CA VAL A 253 22.32 -6.17 -4.42
C VAL A 253 22.60 -4.70 -4.07
N THR A 254 23.30 -4.44 -2.96
CA THR A 254 23.66 -3.08 -2.54
C THR A 254 24.69 -2.40 -3.45
N ARG A 255 25.47 -3.16 -4.21
CA ARG A 255 26.42 -2.64 -5.22
C ARG A 255 25.77 -2.38 -6.57
N MET A 256 24.60 -2.96 -6.83
CA MET A 256 23.89 -2.71 -8.09
C MET A 256 23.44 -1.26 -8.15
N LYS A 257 23.55 -0.67 -9.34
CA LYS A 257 22.93 0.62 -9.63
C LYS A 257 21.42 0.49 -9.51
N GLU A 258 20.76 1.52 -9.02
CA GLU A 258 19.33 1.50 -8.69
C GLU A 258 18.48 1.19 -9.91
N TYR A 259 18.81 1.74 -11.08
CA TYR A 259 18.09 1.43 -12.31
C TYR A 259 18.31 -0.01 -12.77
N SER A 260 19.47 -0.62 -12.50
CA SER A 260 19.70 -2.04 -12.78
C SER A 260 18.84 -2.93 -11.88
N LEU A 261 18.70 -2.54 -10.61
CA LEU A 261 17.78 -3.19 -9.67
C LEU A 261 16.32 -3.04 -10.14
N ALA A 262 15.93 -1.85 -10.63
CA ALA A 262 14.62 -1.63 -11.20
C ALA A 262 14.32 -2.52 -12.41
N LEU A 263 15.28 -2.69 -13.32
CA LEU A 263 15.14 -3.56 -14.48
C LEU A 263 15.03 -5.03 -14.07
N ALA A 264 15.83 -5.47 -13.10
CA ALA A 264 15.73 -6.83 -12.55
C ALA A 264 14.35 -7.08 -11.92
N LEU A 265 13.83 -6.12 -11.16
CA LEU A 265 12.48 -6.21 -10.58
C LEU A 265 11.38 -6.16 -11.63
N LEU A 266 11.52 -5.31 -12.66
CA LEU A 266 10.54 -5.21 -13.74
C LEU A 266 10.48 -6.52 -14.53
N PHE A 267 11.63 -7.11 -14.81
CA PHE A 267 11.73 -8.42 -15.44
C PHE A 267 11.12 -9.51 -14.56
N TRP A 268 11.45 -9.53 -13.26
CA TRP A 268 10.86 -10.48 -12.33
C TRP A 268 9.33 -10.34 -12.23
N TRP A 269 8.83 -9.10 -12.14
CA TRP A 269 7.41 -8.80 -12.13
C TRP A 269 6.71 -9.35 -13.38
N SER A 270 7.31 -9.20 -14.56
CA SER A 270 6.79 -9.78 -15.80
C SER A 270 6.65 -11.31 -15.72
N LEU A 271 7.67 -12.01 -15.21
CA LEU A 271 7.62 -13.46 -15.03
C LEU A 271 6.59 -13.87 -13.97
N LYS A 272 6.53 -13.15 -12.85
CA LYS A 272 5.57 -13.35 -11.76
C LYS A 272 4.14 -13.29 -12.23
N VAL A 273 3.82 -12.27 -13.03
CA VAL A 273 2.46 -12.01 -13.50
C VAL A 273 1.96 -13.08 -14.47
N TRP A 274 2.86 -13.77 -15.17
CA TRP A 274 2.51 -14.83 -16.13
C TRP A 274 2.60 -16.24 -15.54
N PHE A 275 3.28 -16.44 -14.41
CA PHE A 275 3.32 -17.73 -13.72
C PHE A 275 1.90 -18.17 -13.28
N PRO A 276 1.51 -19.46 -13.42
CA PRO A 276 2.31 -20.64 -13.78
C PRO A 276 2.52 -20.91 -15.29
N PHE A 277 2.32 -19.92 -16.16
CA PHE A 277 2.45 -20.03 -17.62
C PHE A 277 1.46 -21.02 -18.25
N ASN A 278 0.27 -21.15 -17.67
CA ASN A 278 -0.79 -22.00 -18.18
C ASN A 278 -1.53 -21.27 -19.31
N TRP A 279 -1.21 -21.59 -20.56
CA TRP A 279 -1.91 -21.03 -21.71
C TRP A 279 -3.40 -21.44 -21.69
N VAL A 280 -4.30 -20.45 -21.74
CA VAL A 280 -5.74 -20.68 -21.83
C VAL A 280 -6.23 -20.16 -23.19
N PRO A 281 -6.70 -21.05 -24.09
CA PRO A 281 -7.09 -20.67 -25.45
C PRO A 281 -8.38 -19.86 -25.52
N ASP A 282 -9.22 -19.87 -24.48
CA ASP A 282 -10.43 -19.05 -24.42
C ASP A 282 -10.10 -17.63 -23.94
N SER A 283 -10.31 -16.65 -24.82
CA SER A 283 -10.07 -15.24 -24.53
C SER A 283 -11.00 -14.74 -23.43
N SER A 284 -10.43 -14.31 -22.30
CA SER A 284 -11.16 -13.54 -21.30
C SER A 284 -11.50 -12.15 -21.83
N ALA A 285 -12.67 -11.62 -21.47
CA ALA A 285 -13.04 -10.26 -21.82
C ALA A 285 -12.13 -9.26 -21.08
N LEU A 286 -11.50 -8.35 -21.84
CA LEU A 286 -10.69 -7.27 -21.27
C LEU A 286 -11.60 -6.28 -20.56
N SER A 287 -11.42 -6.12 -19.24
CA SER A 287 -12.13 -5.09 -18.47
C SER A 287 -11.25 -3.86 -18.33
N LEU A 288 -11.64 -2.76 -18.96
CA LEU A 288 -10.95 -1.47 -18.81
C LEU A 288 -11.28 -0.76 -17.49
N ILE A 289 -12.00 -1.42 -16.57
CA ILE A 289 -12.37 -0.83 -15.28
C ILE A 289 -11.12 -0.73 -14.40
N PRO A 290 -10.69 0.50 -14.02
CA PRO A 290 -9.53 0.70 -13.17
C PRO A 290 -9.69 -0.03 -11.84
N PHE A 291 -8.62 -0.68 -11.36
CA PHE A 291 -8.58 -1.37 -10.06
C PHE A 291 -9.62 -2.48 -9.88
N ALA A 292 -10.34 -2.92 -10.92
CA ALA A 292 -11.34 -3.97 -10.79
C ALA A 292 -10.75 -5.28 -10.23
N ARG A 293 -9.46 -5.54 -10.47
CA ARG A 293 -8.71 -6.67 -9.86
C ARG A 293 -8.73 -6.61 -8.33
N PHE A 294 -8.64 -5.43 -7.74
CA PHE A 294 -8.63 -5.25 -6.28
C PHE A 294 -10.03 -5.14 -5.68
N LEU A 295 -11.03 -4.80 -6.50
CA LEU A 295 -12.40 -4.54 -6.05
C LEU A 295 -13.36 -5.73 -6.23
N THR A 296 -13.00 -6.70 -7.07
CA THR A 296 -13.83 -7.89 -7.34
C THR A 296 -13.29 -9.14 -6.65
N GLY A 297 -14.16 -10.09 -6.31
CA GLY A 297 -13.77 -11.32 -5.63
C GLY A 297 -13.61 -11.14 -4.13
N SER A 298 -12.66 -11.87 -3.54
CA SER A 298 -12.46 -11.88 -2.09
C SER A 298 -11.65 -10.66 -1.63
N HIS A 299 -12.27 -9.77 -0.84
CA HIS A 299 -11.57 -8.63 -0.24
C HIS A 299 -10.38 -9.05 0.63
N TRP A 300 -10.46 -10.22 1.27
CA TRP A 300 -9.35 -10.79 2.00
C TRP A 300 -8.15 -11.04 1.10
N ILE A 301 -8.39 -11.67 -0.07
CA ILE A 301 -7.35 -11.96 -1.05
C ILE A 301 -6.78 -10.66 -1.61
N ASN A 302 -7.65 -9.75 -2.03
CA ASN A 302 -7.24 -8.49 -2.65
C ASN A 302 -6.44 -7.59 -1.68
N SER A 303 -6.73 -7.66 -0.38
CA SER A 303 -6.01 -6.90 0.64
C SER A 303 -4.56 -7.37 0.83
N PHE A 304 -4.27 -8.66 0.71
CA PHE A 304 -2.86 -9.08 0.73
C PHE A 304 -2.18 -8.74 -0.60
N ILE A 305 -2.85 -8.92 -1.74
CA ILE A 305 -2.30 -8.65 -3.08
C ILE A 305 -1.96 -7.17 -3.24
N ILE A 306 -2.76 -6.25 -2.69
CA ILE A 306 -2.48 -4.82 -2.81
C ILE A 306 -1.19 -4.43 -2.07
N PHE A 307 -0.91 -5.01 -0.89
CA PHE A 307 0.33 -4.76 -0.16
C PHE A 307 1.56 -5.22 -0.95
N GLU A 308 1.50 -6.43 -1.50
CA GLU A 308 2.54 -6.97 -2.35
C GLU A 308 2.76 -6.13 -3.61
N THR A 309 1.66 -5.76 -4.28
CA THR A 309 1.72 -4.96 -5.51
C THR A 309 2.28 -3.57 -5.26
N LEU A 310 1.85 -2.91 -4.16
CA LEU A 310 2.39 -1.62 -3.73
C LEU A 310 3.89 -1.71 -3.42
N PHE A 311 4.31 -2.80 -2.78
CA PHE A 311 5.72 -3.04 -2.49
C PHE A 311 6.56 -3.20 -3.76
N PHE A 312 6.19 -4.12 -4.66
CA PHE A 312 6.95 -4.38 -5.89
C PHE A 312 6.93 -3.19 -6.86
N LEU A 313 5.75 -2.71 -7.24
CA LEU A 313 5.65 -1.59 -8.18
C LEU A 313 6.19 -0.30 -7.58
N GLY A 314 6.00 -0.11 -6.28
CA GLY A 314 6.57 1.03 -5.55
C GLY A 314 8.10 0.96 -5.46
N ALA A 315 8.68 -0.22 -5.29
CA ALA A 315 10.14 -0.41 -5.34
C ALA A 315 10.70 -0.17 -6.74
N ILE A 316 10.04 -0.65 -7.80
CA ILE A 316 10.42 -0.35 -9.20
C ILE A 316 10.38 1.17 -9.43
N ALA A 317 9.28 1.83 -9.06
CA ALA A 317 9.12 3.27 -9.20
C ALA A 317 10.17 4.05 -8.38
N TYR A 318 10.43 3.60 -7.14
CA TYR A 318 11.47 4.18 -6.28
C TYR A 318 12.85 4.08 -6.93
N CYS A 319 13.21 2.93 -7.48
CA CYS A 319 14.52 2.72 -8.09
C CYS A 319 14.69 3.49 -9.41
N LEU A 320 13.65 3.53 -10.26
CA LEU A 320 13.70 4.25 -11.55
C LEU A 320 13.88 5.76 -11.41
N ARG A 321 13.50 6.36 -10.27
CA ARG A 321 13.72 7.81 -10.03
C ARG A 321 15.19 8.21 -10.11
N PHE A 322 16.09 7.28 -9.82
CA PHE A 322 17.55 7.52 -9.81
C PHE A 322 18.16 7.38 -11.21
N HIS A 323 17.35 7.09 -12.24
CA HIS A 323 17.82 7.04 -13.61
C HIS A 323 18.25 8.45 -14.10
N PRO A 324 19.41 8.60 -14.78
CA PRO A 324 19.92 9.91 -15.20
C PRO A 324 18.95 10.74 -16.03
N SER A 325 18.13 10.10 -16.89
CA SER A 325 17.13 10.80 -17.70
C SER A 325 16.02 11.46 -16.88
N VAL A 326 15.71 10.94 -15.69
CA VAL A 326 14.66 11.50 -14.81
C VAL A 326 15.11 12.82 -14.15
N ALA A 327 16.42 13.02 -14.02
CA ALA A 327 16.99 14.27 -13.49
C ALA A 327 16.97 15.44 -14.49
N GLN A 328 16.63 15.19 -15.76
CA GLN A 328 16.61 16.23 -16.80
C GLN A 328 15.35 17.10 -16.70
N THR A 329 15.42 18.35 -17.15
CA THR A 329 14.29 19.30 -17.16
C THR A 329 13.35 19.14 -18.35
N ASP A 330 13.75 18.37 -19.35
CA ASP A 330 13.02 18.24 -20.62
C ASP A 330 12.05 17.05 -20.64
N TRP A 331 11.35 16.87 -21.75
CA TRP A 331 10.46 15.73 -22.01
C TRP A 331 11.11 14.35 -21.75
N ARG A 332 12.45 14.28 -21.81
CA ARG A 332 13.26 13.10 -21.48
C ARG A 332 13.02 12.57 -20.06
N ARG A 333 12.61 13.43 -19.12
CA ARG A 333 12.21 13.04 -17.76
C ARG A 333 11.02 12.09 -17.74
N LEU A 334 10.11 12.22 -18.70
CA LEU A 334 8.90 11.41 -18.77
C LEU A 334 9.12 10.07 -19.49
N GLN A 335 10.22 9.90 -20.23
CA GLN A 335 10.46 8.69 -21.01
C GLN A 335 10.48 7.43 -20.14
N VAL A 336 11.27 7.45 -19.06
CA VAL A 336 11.46 6.29 -18.17
C VAL A 336 10.13 5.83 -17.54
N PRO A 337 9.35 6.69 -16.85
CA PRO A 337 8.09 6.26 -16.27
C PRO A 337 7.04 5.89 -17.31
N VAL A 338 6.99 6.56 -18.47
CA VAL A 338 6.06 6.20 -19.55
C VAL A 338 6.39 4.83 -20.11
N VAL A 339 7.65 4.56 -20.44
CA VAL A 339 8.09 3.26 -20.96
C VAL A 339 7.82 2.15 -19.94
N ALA A 340 8.12 2.36 -18.66
CA ALA A 340 7.84 1.38 -17.61
C ALA A 340 6.33 1.15 -17.42
N THR A 341 5.51 2.21 -17.50
CA THR A 341 4.04 2.09 -17.43
C THR A 341 3.49 1.29 -18.61
N LEU A 342 3.97 1.58 -19.83
CA LEU A 342 3.58 0.85 -21.04
C LEU A 342 4.04 -0.61 -20.99
N TRP A 343 5.23 -0.89 -20.46
CA TRP A 343 5.70 -2.26 -20.25
C TRP A 343 4.80 -3.02 -19.27
N ILE A 344 4.46 -2.41 -18.13
CA ILE A 344 3.55 -3.04 -17.15
C ILE A 344 2.17 -3.27 -17.78
N ALA A 345 1.66 -2.31 -18.56
CA ALA A 345 0.40 -2.48 -19.28
C ALA A 345 0.47 -3.64 -20.30
N LEU A 346 1.59 -3.77 -21.01
CA LEU A 346 1.82 -4.89 -21.93
C LEU A 346 1.85 -6.25 -21.18
N VAL A 347 2.50 -6.28 -20.02
CA VAL A 347 2.54 -7.47 -19.15
C VAL A 347 1.13 -7.84 -18.67
N GLU A 348 0.34 -6.85 -18.24
CA GLU A 348 -1.07 -7.03 -17.86
C GLU A 348 -1.90 -7.58 -19.04
N VAL A 349 -1.78 -6.98 -20.23
CA VAL A 349 -2.44 -7.47 -21.45
C VAL A 349 -2.01 -8.91 -21.77
N GLY A 350 -0.73 -9.23 -21.57
CA GLY A 350 -0.20 -10.58 -21.73
C GLY A 350 -0.88 -11.63 -20.84
N GLN A 351 -1.49 -11.23 -19.70
CA GLN A 351 -2.24 -12.16 -18.85
C GLN A 351 -3.48 -12.77 -19.53
N ILE A 352 -4.03 -12.15 -20.60
CA ILE A 352 -5.12 -12.76 -21.40
C ILE A 352 -4.72 -14.16 -21.85
N ALA A 353 -3.47 -14.32 -22.26
CA ALA A 353 -2.95 -15.57 -22.78
C ALA A 353 -2.82 -16.66 -21.70
N PHE A 354 -2.70 -16.28 -20.41
CA PHE A 354 -2.33 -17.18 -19.31
C PHE A 354 -3.45 -17.40 -18.27
N GLY A 355 -4.70 -17.08 -18.61
CA GLY A 355 -5.87 -17.61 -17.90
C GLY A 355 -6.44 -16.78 -16.75
N GLU A 356 -5.93 -15.58 -16.45
CA GLU A 356 -6.65 -14.68 -15.53
C GLU A 356 -7.90 -14.13 -16.23
N ARG A 357 -9.07 -14.52 -15.71
CA ARG A 357 -10.38 -14.30 -16.36
C ARG A 357 -10.82 -12.83 -16.40
N ARG A 358 -10.09 -11.90 -15.77
CA ARG A 358 -10.38 -10.46 -15.77
C ARG A 358 -9.09 -9.66 -15.67
N ILE A 359 -8.65 -9.10 -16.79
CA ILE A 359 -7.65 -8.04 -16.77
C ILE A 359 -8.32 -6.76 -16.31
N ALA A 360 -7.67 -6.03 -15.43
CA ALA A 360 -7.99 -4.65 -15.11
C ALA A 360 -6.69 -3.85 -15.22
N ALA A 361 -6.71 -2.68 -15.87
CA ALA A 361 -5.56 -1.78 -15.99
C ALA A 361 -5.15 -1.19 -14.63
N SER A 362 -4.74 -2.04 -13.69
CA SER A 362 -4.65 -1.71 -12.27
C SER A 362 -3.20 -1.48 -11.88
N SER A 363 -2.31 -2.37 -12.27
CA SER A 363 -0.87 -2.34 -11.98
C SER A 363 -0.20 -1.21 -12.74
N SER A 364 -0.50 -1.04 -14.04
CA SER A 364 0.03 0.05 -14.85
C SER A 364 -0.39 1.44 -14.32
N LEU A 365 -1.68 1.63 -14.02
CA LEU A 365 -2.18 2.86 -13.39
C LEU A 365 -1.58 3.07 -12.00
N LEU A 366 -1.51 2.02 -11.17
CA LEU A 366 -0.92 2.11 -9.84
C LEU A 366 0.56 2.51 -9.90
N PHE A 367 1.34 1.90 -10.79
CA PHE A 367 2.74 2.27 -11.01
C PHE A 367 2.89 3.73 -11.40
N ALA A 368 2.09 4.21 -12.37
CA ALA A 368 2.13 5.60 -12.79
C ALA A 368 1.80 6.55 -11.61
N LEU A 369 0.74 6.26 -10.86
CA LEU A 369 0.36 7.03 -9.67
C LEU A 369 1.47 7.06 -8.62
N LEU A 370 2.09 5.92 -8.32
CA LEU A 370 3.21 5.82 -7.37
C LEU A 370 4.40 6.66 -7.84
N PHE A 371 4.84 6.50 -9.09
CA PHE A 371 5.98 7.23 -9.63
C PHE A 371 5.76 8.75 -9.61
N PHE A 372 4.63 9.23 -10.16
CA PHE A 372 4.34 10.66 -10.19
C PHE A 372 4.11 11.26 -8.80
N SER A 373 3.55 10.48 -7.86
CA SER A 373 3.41 10.92 -6.47
C SER A 373 4.76 11.10 -5.80
N MET A 374 5.70 10.17 -6.01
CA MET A 374 7.06 10.26 -5.48
C MET A 374 7.84 11.45 -6.07
N GLU A 375 7.73 11.68 -7.38
CA GLU A 375 8.35 12.83 -8.04
C GLU A 375 7.78 14.16 -7.55
N ARG A 376 6.46 14.22 -7.32
CA ARG A 376 5.82 15.43 -6.78
C ARG A 376 6.23 15.69 -5.34
N LEU A 377 6.38 14.65 -4.52
CA LEU A 377 6.90 14.78 -3.16
C LEU A 377 8.33 15.35 -3.17
N LYS A 378 9.18 14.89 -4.09
CA LYS A 378 10.55 15.40 -4.27
C LYS A 378 10.57 16.88 -4.64
N GLN A 379 9.80 17.28 -5.65
CA GLN A 379 9.69 18.67 -6.06
C GLN A 379 9.18 19.58 -4.94
N SER A 380 8.20 19.10 -4.16
CA SER A 380 7.66 19.85 -3.03
C SER A 380 8.75 20.11 -1.97
N ALA A 381 9.52 19.07 -1.62
CA ALA A 381 10.63 19.17 -0.68
C ALA A 381 11.74 20.12 -1.18
N GLU A 382 12.12 20.02 -2.45
CA GLU A 382 13.14 20.90 -3.06
C GLU A 382 12.70 22.38 -3.08
N SER A 383 11.42 22.64 -3.37
CA SER A 383 10.87 24.00 -3.38
C SER A 383 10.82 24.63 -1.99
N GLN A 384 10.51 23.84 -0.94
CA GLN A 384 10.51 24.30 0.45
C GLN A 384 11.93 24.64 0.91
N LEU A 385 12.92 23.82 0.57
CA LEU A 385 14.33 24.09 0.87
C LEU A 385 14.81 25.39 0.22
N ALA A 386 14.48 25.61 -1.05
CA ALA A 386 14.86 26.83 -1.76
C ALA A 386 14.29 28.09 -1.08
N GLN A 387 13.04 28.03 -0.61
CA GLN A 387 12.39 29.14 0.11
C GLN A 387 13.01 29.40 1.50
N LEU A 388 13.44 28.34 2.21
CA LEU A 388 14.10 28.49 3.52
C LEU A 388 15.49 29.12 3.36
N SER A 389 16.27 28.68 2.37
CA SER A 389 17.58 29.26 2.07
C SER A 389 17.47 30.74 1.69
N ALA A 390 16.47 31.11 0.88
CA ALA A 390 16.23 32.50 0.48
C ALA A 390 15.76 33.42 1.62
N LYS A 391 15.24 32.88 2.73
CA LYS A 391 14.89 33.66 3.93
C LYS A 391 16.05 33.85 4.90
N GLN A 392 17.13 33.09 4.73
CA GLN A 392 18.34 33.16 5.56
C GLN A 392 19.44 34.01 4.92
N SER A 393 19.37 34.26 3.61
CA SER A 393 20.13 35.27 2.87
C SER A 393 19.44 36.63 2.94
#